data_AF-A0A8C0R3U8-F1
#
_entry.id   AF-A0A8C0R3U8-F1
#
_cell.length_a   1.000
_cell.length_b   1.000
_cell.length_c   1.000
_cell.angle_alpha   90.00
_cell.angle_beta   90.00
_cell.angle_gamma   90.00
#
_symmetry.space_group_name_H-M   'P 1'
#
loop_
_entity.id
_entity.type
_entity.pdbx_description
1 polymer ?
#
loop_
_entity_poly.entity_id
_entity_poly.type
_entity_poly.pdbx_seq_one_letter_code
_entity_poly.pdbx_strand_id
1 'polypeptide(L)'
;MAERHAAFLKDAWAKEPVLVESFTIGGLAVILPIVSPFTKYATMNNQATPYNYPIRNLGHNTNKECKDFYVLLLLLSNCESKITHGM
;
A
#
# COMPACT_ATOMS: atom_id res chain seq x y z
N MET A 1 -12.44 33.09 12.28
CA MET A 1 -12.05 32.43 11.01
C MET A 1 -12.33 30.93 11.00
N ALA A 2 -11.89 30.15 11.99
CA ALA A 2 -12.16 28.70 12.06
C ALA A 2 -13.66 28.35 12.17
N GLU A 3 -14.44 29.21 12.83
CA GLU A 3 -15.87 29.03 13.07
C GLU A 3 -16.70 28.94 11.76
N ARG A 4 -16.37 29.77 10.75
CA ARG A 4 -17.05 29.74 9.44
C ARG A 4 -16.79 28.43 8.68
N HIS A 5 -15.58 27.88 8.79
CA HIS A 5 -15.20 26.63 8.13
C HIS A 5 -15.91 25.44 8.78
N ALA A 6 -16.00 25.43 10.12
CA ALA A 6 -16.74 24.40 10.84
C ALA A 6 -18.25 24.45 10.55
N ALA A 7 -18.84 25.64 10.43
CA ALA A 7 -20.25 25.80 10.07
C ALA A 7 -20.54 25.30 8.65
N PHE A 8 -19.70 25.65 7.66
CA PHE A 8 -19.82 25.15 6.29
C PHE A 8 -19.68 23.64 6.21
N LEU A 9 -18.70 23.06 6.92
CA LEU A 9 -18.50 21.61 6.90
C LEU A 9 -19.71 20.86 7.48
N LYS A 10 -20.30 21.37 8.57
CA LYS A 10 -21.53 20.79 9.14
C LYS A 10 -22.72 20.84 8.18
N ASP A 11 -22.90 21.96 7.47
CA ASP A 11 -23.98 22.10 6.48
C ASP A 11 -23.74 21.19 5.27
N ALA A 12 -22.51 21.12 4.75
CA ALA A 12 -22.14 20.25 3.65
C ALA A 12 -22.29 18.75 3.98
N TRP A 13 -21.95 18.34 5.21
CA TRP A 13 -22.21 16.98 5.70
C TRP A 13 -23.70 16.64 5.77
N ALA A 14 -24.55 17.59 6.12
CA ALA A 14 -25.99 17.37 6.21
C ALA A 14 -26.67 17.28 4.84
N LYS A 15 -26.15 17.98 3.83
CA LYS A 15 -26.73 18.05 2.47
C LYS A 15 -26.16 17.03 1.51
N GLU A 16 -24.83 16.92 1.47
CA GLU A 16 -24.11 16.09 0.50
C GLU A 16 -22.98 15.30 1.18
N PRO A 17 -23.34 14.37 2.10
CA PRO A 17 -22.35 13.60 2.86
C PRO A 17 -21.40 12.80 1.95
N VAL A 18 -21.93 12.23 0.87
CA VAL A 18 -21.15 11.43 -0.09
C VAL A 18 -20.04 12.26 -0.75
N LEU A 19 -20.32 13.53 -1.09
CA LEU A 19 -19.32 14.41 -1.67
C LEU A 19 -18.22 14.72 -0.66
N VAL A 20 -18.59 15.08 0.58
CA VAL A 20 -17.61 15.39 1.63
C VAL A 20 -16.73 14.17 1.96
N GLU A 21 -17.31 12.97 2.04
CA GLU A 21 -16.57 11.73 2.23
C GLU A 21 -15.60 11.45 1.07
N SER A 22 -16.05 11.61 -0.18
CA SER A 22 -15.17 11.38 -1.34
C SER A 22 -13.94 12.32 -1.35
N PHE A 23 -14.13 13.59 -1.01
CA PHE A 23 -13.02 14.55 -0.93
C PHE A 23 -12.08 14.28 0.24
N THR A 24 -12.60 13.83 1.39
CA THR A 24 -11.76 13.47 2.53
C THR A 24 -10.94 12.21 2.27
N ILE A 25 -11.55 11.17 1.70
CA ILE A 25 -10.85 9.93 1.31
C ILE A 25 -9.82 10.22 0.21
N GLY A 26 -10.21 10.95 -0.83
CA GLY A 26 -9.31 11.33 -1.92
C GLY A 26 -8.14 12.19 -1.43
N GLY A 27 -8.41 13.16 -0.56
CA GLY A 27 -7.37 14.00 0.05
C GLY A 27 -6.41 13.18 0.91
N LEU A 28 -6.93 12.26 1.74
CA LEU A 28 -6.11 11.35 2.53
C LEU A 28 -5.28 10.42 1.65
N ALA A 29 -5.84 9.88 0.57
CA ALA A 29 -5.11 9.00 -0.35
C ALA A 29 -3.90 9.68 -1.02
N VAL A 30 -3.96 11.00 -1.24
CA VAL A 30 -2.83 11.78 -1.79
C VAL A 30 -1.78 12.10 -0.72
N ILE A 31 -2.22 12.42 0.51
CA ILE A 31 -1.32 12.86 1.59
C ILE A 31 -0.64 11.67 2.28
N LEU A 32 -1.34 10.56 2.49
CA LEU A 32 -0.84 9.39 3.22
C LEU A 32 0.49 8.86 2.67
N PRO A 33 0.66 8.67 1.34
CA PRO A 33 1.90 8.14 0.78
C PRO A 33 3.12 9.02 1.04
N ILE A 34 2.91 10.35 1.16
CA ILE A 34 3.99 11.32 1.38
C ILE A 34 4.41 11.36 2.84
N VAL A 35 3.44 11.29 3.77
CA VAL A 35 3.70 11.37 5.21
C VAL A 35 4.13 10.02 5.79
N SER A 36 3.67 8.91 5.20
CA SER A 36 3.91 7.58 5.74
C SER A 36 5.34 7.10 5.47
N PRO A 37 6.12 6.71 6.51
CA PRO A 37 7.43 6.09 6.32
C PRO A 37 7.33 4.70 5.65
N PHE A 38 6.11 4.13 5.56
CA PHE A 38 5.90 2.79 5.02
C PHE A 38 5.91 2.72 3.50
N THR A 39 5.65 3.85 2.81
CA THR A 39 5.65 3.91 1.34
C THR A 39 6.99 3.46 0.75
N LYS A 40 8.10 3.67 1.48
CA LYS A 40 9.44 3.19 1.08
C LYS A 40 9.49 1.66 0.94
N TYR A 41 8.89 0.91 1.86
CA TYR A 41 8.93 -0.55 1.83
C TYR A 41 8.13 -1.14 0.67
N ALA A 42 7.06 -0.47 0.23
CA ALA A 42 6.33 -0.88 -0.96
C ALA A 42 7.23 -0.88 -2.21
N THR A 43 8.04 0.17 -2.40
CA THR A 43 9.02 0.24 -3.50
C THR A 43 10.10 -0.83 -3.37
N MET A 44 10.63 -1.05 -2.16
CA MET A 44 11.64 -2.08 -1.90
C MET A 44 11.10 -3.48 -2.19
N ASN A 45 9.84 -3.76 -1.84
CA ASN A 45 9.19 -5.02 -2.15
C ASN A 45 9.04 -5.21 -3.66
N ASN A 46 8.58 -4.20 -4.40
CA ASN A 46 8.45 -4.28 -5.86
C ASN A 46 9.79 -4.52 -6.58
N GLN A 47 10.90 -4.06 -6.00
CA GLN A 47 12.25 -4.32 -6.52
C GLN A 47 12.78 -5.70 -6.12
N ALA A 48 12.42 -6.18 -4.93
CA ALA A 48 12.84 -7.48 -4.42
C ALA A 48 12.09 -8.65 -5.09
N THR A 49 10.95 -8.41 -5.73
CA THR A 49 10.19 -9.42 -6.49
C THR A 49 10.72 -9.59 -7.92
N PRO A 50 11.40 -10.71 -8.23
CA PRO A 50 11.88 -10.95 -9.59
C PRO A 50 10.72 -11.39 -10.50
N TYR A 51 10.33 -10.54 -11.45
CA TYR A 51 9.38 -10.90 -12.50
C TYR A 51 10.02 -11.71 -13.63
N ASN A 52 11.31 -11.48 -13.88
CA ASN A 52 12.10 -12.23 -14.85
C ASN A 52 12.82 -13.39 -14.18
N TYR A 53 12.86 -14.55 -14.85
CA TYR A 53 13.63 -15.68 -14.36
C TYR A 53 15.11 -15.31 -14.27
N PRO A 54 15.75 -15.43 -13.09
CA PRO A 54 17.14 -15.03 -12.95
C PRO A 54 18.02 -15.96 -13.79
N ILE A 55 18.69 -15.40 -14.81
CA ILE A 55 19.72 -16.09 -15.57
C ILE A 55 20.89 -16.33 -14.60
N ARG A 56 21.18 -17.60 -14.32
CA ARG A 56 22.21 -18.01 -13.34
C ARG A 56 23.60 -17.58 -13.82
N ASN A 57 24.20 -16.62 -13.11
CA ASN A 57 25.66 -16.54 -13.01
C ASN A 57 26.09 -17.48 -11.88
N LEU A 58 26.62 -18.65 -12.24
CA LEU A 58 27.11 -19.65 -11.30
C LEU A 58 28.40 -19.15 -10.65
N GLY A 59 28.32 -18.62 -9.43
CA GLY A 59 29.50 -18.41 -8.60
C GLY A 59 29.54 -17.12 -7.80
N HIS A 60 28.62 -16.93 -6.86
CA HIS A 60 28.98 -16.39 -5.54
C HIS A 60 27.84 -16.64 -4.56
N ASN A 61 28.21 -16.90 -3.30
CA ASN A 61 27.39 -17.22 -2.14
C ASN A 61 26.27 -16.19 -1.83
N THR A 62 25.19 -16.16 -2.62
CA THR A 62 24.00 -15.29 -2.40
C THR A 62 22.69 -16.09 -2.31
N ASN A 63 22.77 -17.42 -2.21
CA ASN A 63 21.65 -18.34 -2.46
C ASN A 63 20.81 -18.73 -1.23
N LYS A 64 21.23 -18.37 0.00
CA LYS A 64 20.47 -18.71 1.21
C LYS A 64 19.41 -17.65 1.51
N GLU A 65 19.84 -16.39 1.64
CA GLU A 65 18.95 -15.24 1.86
C GLU A 65 17.91 -15.05 0.74
N CYS A 66 18.28 -15.30 -0.52
CA CYS A 66 17.37 -15.14 -1.67
C CYS A 66 16.30 -16.26 -1.76
N LYS A 67 16.64 -17.49 -1.35
CA LYS A 67 15.66 -18.59 -1.26
C LYS A 67 14.66 -18.34 -0.13
N ASP A 68 15.14 -17.89 1.02
CA ASP A 68 14.30 -17.58 2.17
C ASP A 68 13.34 -16.41 1.86
N PHE A 69 13.83 -15.40 1.12
CA PHE A 69 12.98 -14.30 0.63
C PHE A 69 11.88 -14.77 -0.33
N TYR A 70 12.21 -15.65 -1.28
CA TYR A 70 11.23 -16.16 -2.26
C TYR A 70 10.15 -17.04 -1.59
N VAL A 71 10.53 -17.87 -0.60
CA VAL A 71 9.58 -18.66 0.19
C VAL A 71 8.69 -17.75 1.03
N LEU A 72 9.24 -16.71 1.68
CA LEU A 72 8.45 -15.73 2.42
C LEU A 72 7.46 -14.98 1.51
N LEU A 73 7.88 -14.62 0.31
CA LEU A 73 7.05 -13.91 -0.66
C LEU A 73 5.92 -14.79 -1.22
N LEU A 74 6.19 -16.07 -1.46
CA LEU A 74 5.16 -17.07 -1.79
C LEU A 74 4.18 -17.27 -0.62
N LEU A 75 4.64 -17.30 0.62
CA LEU A 75 3.77 -17.40 1.80
C LEU A 75 2.89 -16.15 1.97
N LEU A 76 3.43 -14.96 1.73
CA LEU A 76 2.67 -13.70 1.74
C LEU A 76 1.63 -13.65 0.61
N SER A 77 2.00 -14.06 -0.62
CA SER A 77 1.05 -14.14 -1.74
C SER A 77 -0.09 -15.13 -1.48
N ASN A 78 0.20 -16.28 -0.84
CA ASN A 78 -0.83 -17.23 -0.41
C ASN A 78 -1.70 -16.68 0.73
N CYS A 79 -1.18 -15.78 1.56
CA CYS A 79 -1.94 -15.12 2.63
C CYS A 79 -2.93 -14.08 2.06
N GLU A 80 -2.48 -13.21 1.15
CA GLU A 80 -3.33 -12.24 0.44
C GLU A 80 -4.47 -12.93 -0.36
N SER A 81 -4.17 -14.05 -1.02
CA SER A 81 -5.15 -14.89 -1.72
C SER A 81 -6.24 -15.44 -0.78
N LYS A 82 -5.86 -15.84 0.44
CA LYS A 82 -6.83 -16.32 1.45
C LYS A 82 -7.74 -15.22 2.02
N ILE A 83 -7.29 -13.97 2.04
CA ILE A 83 -8.10 -12.83 2.53
C ILE A 83 -9.11 -12.39 1.46
N THR A 84 -8.74 -12.46 0.17
CA THR A 84 -9.61 -12.08 -0.95
C THR A 84 -10.65 -13.13 -1.35
N HIS A 85 -10.40 -14.42 -1.06
CA HIS A 85 -11.39 -15.50 -1.22
C HIS A 85 -12.16 -15.86 0.07
N GLY A 86 -11.86 -15.20 1.19
CA GLY A 86 -12.48 -15.41 2.50
C GLY A 86 -13.52 -14.35 2.89
N MET A 87 -13.97 -13.53 1.93
CA MET A 87 -15.13 -12.64 2.04
C MET A 87 -16.25 -13.15 1.14
#